data_AF-T1ABD8-F1
#
_entry.id   AF-T1ABD8-F1
#
_cell.length_a   1.000
_cell.length_b   1.000
_cell.length_c   1.000
_cell.angle_alpha   90.00
_cell.angle_beta   90.00
_cell.angle_gamma   90.00
#
_symmetry.space_group_name_H-M   'P 1'
#
loop_
_entity.id
_entity.type
_entity.pdbx_description
1 polymer ?
#
loop_
_entity_poly.entity_id
_entity_poly.type
_entity_poly.pdbx_seq_one_letter_code
_entity_poly.pdbx_strand_id
1 'polypeptide(L)' 'MSQKQRCLLIVEDDVGLQSQLRWSFEDYDVVVAGDRPTALALLRRHH' A
#
# COMPACT_ATOMS: atom_id res chain seq x y z
N MET A 1 2.03 3.65 24.33
CA MET A 1 2.95 3.06 23.34
C MET A 1 2.21 3.03 22.00
N SER A 2 2.57 3.87 21.03
CA SER A 2 2.00 3.77 19.68
C SER A 2 2.58 2.51 19.02
N GLN A 3 1.75 1.50 18.82
CA GLN A 3 2.13 0.35 18.01
C GLN A 3 2.36 0.87 16.59
N LYS A 4 3.58 0.69 16.06
CA LYS A 4 3.91 1.07 14.68
C LYS A 4 3.00 0.25 13.76
N GLN A 5 2.09 0.91 13.03
CA GLN A 5 1.26 0.21 12.04
C GLN A 5 2.18 -0.48 11.02
N ARG A 6 1.88 -1.74 10.72
CA ARG A 6 2.65 -2.50 9.74
C ARG A 6 2.38 -1.90 8.36
N CYS A 7 3.44 -1.67 7.58
CA CYS A 7 3.30 -1.17 6.22
C CYS A 7 2.75 -2.29 5.31
N LEU A 8 1.74 -1.98 4.52
CA LEU A 8 1.16 -2.88 3.52
C LEU A 8 1.26 -2.25 2.13
N LEU A 9 2.05 -2.87 1.24
CA LEU A 9 2.13 -2.46 -0.16
C LEU A 9 1.08 -3.23 -0.98
N ILE A 10 0.19 -2.51 -1.64
CA ILE A 10 -0.81 -3.04 -2.56
C ILE A 10 -0.42 -2.65 -3.98
N VAL A 11 -0.46 -3.60 -4.92
CA VAL A 11 -0.20 -3.38 -6.35
C VAL A 11 -1.50 -3.64 -7.09
N GLU A 12 -2.11 -2.58 -7.62
CA GLU A 12 -3.45 -2.61 -8.21
C GLU A 12 -3.57 -1.50 -9.26
N ASP A 13 -3.87 -1.83 -10.51
CA ASP A 13 -3.94 -0.88 -11.63
C ASP A 13 -5.28 -0.15 -11.72
N ASP A 14 -6.36 -0.70 -11.15
CA ASP A 14 -7.66 -0.06 -11.10
C ASP A 14 -7.80 0.94 -9.93
N VAL A 15 -7.91 2.23 -10.26
CA VAL A 15 -8.03 3.33 -9.27
C VAL A 15 -9.28 3.20 -8.38
N GLY A 16 -10.37 2.62 -8.90
CA GLY A 16 -11.59 2.37 -8.15
C GLY A 16 -11.38 1.33 -7.05
N LEU A 17 -10.64 0.25 -7.35
CA LEU A 17 -10.26 -0.77 -6.37
C LEU A 17 -9.26 -0.25 -5.36
N GLN A 18 -8.29 0.58 -5.75
CA GLN A 18 -7.30 1.15 -4.82
C GLN A 18 -7.92 1.89 -3.63
N SER A 19 -9.05 2.58 -3.86
CA SER A 19 -9.75 3.32 -2.79
C SER A 19 -10.45 2.36 -1.82
N GLN A 20 -11.10 1.33 -2.34
CA GLN A 20 -11.78 0.30 -1.54
C GLN A 20 -10.79 -0.52 -0.71
N LEU A 21 -9.64 -0.87 -1.29
CA LEU A 21 -8.58 -1.60 -0.61
C LEU A 21 -7.97 -0.77 0.52
N ARG A 22 -7.77 0.54 0.34
CA ARG A 22 -7.30 1.40 1.45
C ARG A 22 -8.25 1.38 2.64
N TRP A 23 -9.56 1.40 2.41
CA TRP A 23 -10.56 1.33 3.50
C TRP A 23 -10.61 -0.05 4.16
N SER A 24 -10.38 -1.12 3.40
CA SER A 24 -10.43 -2.50 3.91
C SER A 24 -9.27 -2.84 4.85
N PHE A 25 -8.18 -2.06 4.83
CA PHE A 25 -6.96 -2.30 5.60
C PHE A 25 -6.59 -1.12 6.51
N GLU A 26 -7.57 -0.51 7.19
CA GLU A 26 -7.37 0.65 8.06
C GLU A 26 -6.37 0.44 9.23
N ASP A 27 -6.13 -0.81 9.62
CA ASP A 27 -5.14 -1.18 10.64
C ASP A 27 -3.67 -1.11 10.16
N TYR A 28 -3.45 -0.92 8.85
CA TYR A 28 -2.14 -0.88 8.22
C TYR A 28 -1.80 0.51 7.70
N ASP A 29 -0.51 0.80 7.59
CA ASP A 29 -0.03 1.92 6.79
C ASP A 29 -0.02 1.49 5.32
N VAL A 30 -1.13 1.74 4.62
CA VAL A 30 -1.37 1.25 3.27
C VAL A 30 -0.69 2.15 2.23
N VAL A 31 0.22 1.56 1.47
CA VAL A 31 0.87 2.18 0.32
C VAL A 31 0.39 1.47 -0.95
N VAL A 32 0.10 2.21 -2.01
CA VAL A 32 -0.46 1.65 -3.24
C VAL A 32 0.41 2.00 -4.45
N ALA A 33 0.63 1.02 -5.32
CA ALA A 33 1.25 1.18 -6.64
C ALA A 33 0.26 0.80 -7.74
N GLY A 34 0.14 1.65 -8.75
CA GLY A 34 -0.66 1.39 -9.96
C GLY A 34 0.02 0.49 -10.98
N ASP A 35 1.33 0.28 -10.83
CA ASP A 35 2.12 -0.48 -11.79
C ASP A 35 3.34 -1.14 -11.13
N ARG A 36 3.95 -2.07 -11.89
CA ARG A 36 5.14 -2.80 -11.45
C ARG A 36 6.35 -1.89 -11.17
N PRO A 37 6.74 -0.93 -12.03
CA PRO A 37 7.85 -0.03 -11.74
C PRO A 37 7.69 0.71 -10.40
N THR A 38 6.51 1.26 -10.15
CA THR A 38 6.16 1.98 -8.92
C THR A 38 6.19 1.04 -7.71
N ALA A 39 5.64 -0.17 -7.84
CA ALA A 39 5.68 -1.18 -6.78
C ALA A 39 7.11 -1.53 -6.37
N LEU A 40 8.02 -1.71 -7.34
CA LEU A 40 9.42 -2.00 -7.06
C LEU A 40 10.15 -0.82 -6.40
N ALA A 41 9.82 0.42 -6.80
CA ALA A 41 10.38 1.61 -6.17
C ALA A 41 9.92 1.73 -4.70
N LEU A 42 8.64 1.49 -4.43
CA LEU A 42 8.08 1.48 -3.08
C LEU A 42 8.66 0.34 -2.24
N LEU A 43 8.76 -0.86 -2.78
CA LEU A 43 9.36 -2.00 -2.09
C LEU A 43 10.78 -1.69 -1.62
N ARG A 44 11.61 -1.07 -2.47
CA ARG A 44 12.99 -0.67 -2.11
C ARG A 44 13.03 0.44 -1.06
N ARG A 45 12.05 1.35 -1.05
CA ARG A 45 11.96 2.45 -0.08
C ARG A 45 11.56 1.98 1.31
N HIS A 46 10.78 0.91 1.40
CA HIS A 46 10.19 0.39 2.64
C HIS A 46 10.88 -0.89 3.17
N HIS A 47 12.00 -1.31 2.57
CA HIS A 47 12.83 -2.42 3.04
C HIS A 47 13.81 -2.00 4.15
#